data_AF-A0A6H1ZHM3-F1
#
_entry.id   AF-A0A6H1ZHM3-F1
#
_cell.length_a   1.000
_cell.length_b   1.000
_cell.length_c   1.000
_cell.angle_alpha   90.00
_cell.angle_beta   90.00
_cell.angle_gamma   90.00
#
_symmetry.space_group_name_H-M   'P 1'
#
loop_
_entity.id
_entity.type
_entity.pdbx_description
1 polymer ?
#
loop_
_entity_poly.entity_id
_entity_poly.type
_entity_poly.pdbx_seq_one_letter_code
_entity_poly.pdbx_strand_id
1 'polypeptide(L)' 'MKTLSEQNKDVYDAMAMMQKEDHCGCAGVACDKCGTEMVFSDMCVLTSYPPQRNVRCPKCGYTGRAVG' A
#
# COMPACT_ATOMS: atom_id res chain seq x y z
N MET A 1 33.14 4.13 -8.47
CA MET A 1 32.35 3.28 -7.57
C MET A 1 31.40 4.19 -6.83
N LYS A 2 30.08 3.97 -6.90
CA LYS A 2 29.13 4.78 -6.14
C LYS A 2 29.29 4.50 -4.65
N THR A 3 29.09 5.50 -3.81
CA THR A 3 28.93 5.32 -2.37
C THR A 3 27.58 4.70 -2.06
N LEU A 4 27.47 4.10 -0.87
CA LEU A 4 26.23 3.56 -0.33
C LEU A 4 25.12 4.63 -0.30
N SER A 5 25.48 5.89 -0.03
CA SER A 5 24.53 7.02 -0.02
C SER A 5 23.98 7.36 -1.41
N GLU A 6 24.84 7.36 -2.44
CA GLU A 6 24.45 7.66 -3.81
C GLU A 6 23.58 6.54 -4.40
N GLN A 7 23.90 5.28 -4.10
CA GLN A 7 23.10 4.14 -4.52
C GLN A 7 21.73 4.12 -3.81
N ASN A 8 21.67 4.49 -2.53
CA ASN A 8 20.41 4.54 -1.79
C ASN A 8 19.53 5.71 -2.23
N LYS A 9 20.12 6.83 -2.66
CA LYS A 9 19.36 8.01 -3.13
C LYS A 9 18.47 7.65 -4.32
N ASP A 10 19.02 6.95 -5.31
CA ASP A 10 18.27 6.50 -6.49
C ASP A 10 17.07 5.62 -6.09
N VAL A 11 17.23 4.77 -5.07
CA VAL A 11 16.16 3.90 -4.53
C VAL A 11 15.10 4.70 -3.78
N TYR A 12 15.49 5.65 -2.94
CA TYR A 12 14.55 6.49 -2.20
C TYR A 12 13.73 7.39 -3.14
N ASP A 13 14.37 7.95 -4.17
CA ASP A 13 13.69 8.78 -5.16
C ASP A 13 12.69 7.95 -5.98
N ALA A 14 13.05 6.72 -6.38
CA ALA A 14 12.14 5.80 -7.06
C ALA A 14 10.94 5.38 -6.17
N MET A 15 11.19 5.07 -4.88
CA MET A 15 10.11 4.76 -3.94
C MET A 15 9.17 5.94 -3.69
N ALA A 16 9.71 7.16 -3.61
CA ALA A 16 8.90 8.37 -3.43
C ALA A 16 8.02 8.66 -4.64
N MET A 17 8.46 8.34 -5.86
CA MET A 17 7.63 8.45 -7.06
C MET A 17 6.51 7.40 -7.05
N MET A 18 6.79 6.15 -6.70
CA MET A 18 5.77 5.10 -6.60
C MET A 18 4.71 5.36 -5.52
N GLN A 19 5.04 6.07 -4.44
CA GLN A 19 4.07 6.41 -3.38
C GLN A 19 3.13 7.58 -3.75
N LYS A 20 3.54 8.46 -4.67
CA LYS A 20 2.68 9.57 -5.15
C LYS A 20 1.59 9.09 -6.09
N GLU A 21 1.84 7.96 -6.72
CA GLU A 21 0.94 7.28 -7.62
C GLU A 21 0.07 6.34 -6.77
N ASP A 22 -1.17 6.77 -6.52
CA ASP A 22 -2.19 6.06 -5.73
C ASP A 22 -2.71 4.82 -6.51
N HIS A 23 -1.78 3.96 -6.92
CA HIS A 23 -1.96 2.90 -7.92
C HIS A 23 -2.39 1.56 -7.31
N CYS A 24 -2.72 1.56 -6.03
CA CYS A 24 -3.33 0.40 -5.43
C CYS A 24 -4.80 0.32 -5.88
N GLY A 25 -5.08 -0.63 -6.76
CA GLY A 25 -6.44 -0.92 -7.21
C GLY A 25 -7.42 -1.19 -6.05
N CYS A 26 -8.71 -1.23 -6.39
CA CYS A 26 -9.77 -1.57 -5.46
C CYS A 26 -9.52 -2.93 -4.80
N ALA A 27 -9.69 -2.99 -3.48
CA ALA A 27 -9.52 -4.21 -2.71
C ALA A 27 -10.75 -5.12 -2.72
N GLY A 28 -11.88 -4.67 -3.29
CA GLY A 28 -13.13 -5.44 -3.32
C GLY A 28 -13.81 -5.62 -1.97
N VAL A 29 -13.38 -4.84 -0.95
CA VAL A 29 -13.95 -4.87 0.41
C VAL A 29 -14.47 -3.50 0.80
N ALA A 30 -15.62 -3.46 1.46
CA ALA A 30 -16.21 -2.21 1.94
C ALA A 30 -15.60 -1.80 3.29
N CYS A 31 -15.44 -0.50 3.51
CA CYS A 31 -15.01 0.05 4.78
C CYS A 31 -16.12 -0.06 5.84
N ASP A 32 -15.83 -0.69 6.98
CA ASP A 32 -16.77 -0.84 8.10
C ASP A 32 -17.29 0.49 8.69
N LYS A 33 -16.57 1.59 8.46
CA LYS A 33 -16.92 2.91 9.04
C LYS A 33 -17.82 3.75 8.15
N CYS A 34 -17.70 3.63 6.84
CA CYS A 34 -18.38 4.53 5.90
C CYS A 34 -18.95 3.85 4.65
N GLY A 35 -18.82 2.53 4.56
CA GLY A 35 -19.32 1.71 3.44
C GLY A 35 -18.61 1.93 2.11
N THR A 36 -17.61 2.82 2.05
CA THR A 36 -16.86 3.10 0.83
C THR A 36 -15.91 1.94 0.53
N GLU A 37 -15.78 1.57 -0.74
CA GLU A 37 -14.81 0.55 -1.16
C GLU A 37 -13.39 0.96 -0.74
N MET A 38 -12.66 0.01 -0.17
CA MET A 38 -11.28 0.19 0.26
C MET A 38 -10.32 -0.07 -0.90
N VAL A 39 -9.17 0.60 -0.85
CA VAL A 39 -8.06 0.39 -1.79
C VAL A 39 -6.92 -0.30 -1.06
N PHE A 40 -6.06 -1.01 -1.79
CA PHE A 40 -4.83 -1.49 -1.19
C PHE A 40 -3.96 -0.30 -0.73
N SER A 41 -3.17 -0.48 0.33
CA SER A 41 -2.24 0.57 0.80
C SER A 41 -0.84 0.41 0.22
N ASP A 42 -0.52 -0.81 -0.22
CA ASP A 42 0.74 -1.18 -0.80
C ASP A 42 0.55 -2.34 -1.79
N MET A 43 1.58 -2.58 -2.60
CA MET A 43 1.62 -3.68 -3.56
C MET A 43 2.08 -5.00 -2.91
N CYS A 44 2.27 -5.03 -1.59
CA CYS A 44 2.85 -6.15 -0.89
C CYS A 44 1.76 -7.08 -0.34
N VAL A 45 2.08 -8.37 -0.31
CA VAL A 45 1.28 -9.38 0.40
C VAL A 45 2.09 -9.82 1.60
N LEU A 46 1.47 -9.80 2.78
CA LEU A 46 2.06 -10.32 3.99
C LEU A 46 2.18 -11.84 3.89
N THR A 47 3.34 -12.36 4.29
CA THR A 47 3.64 -13.79 4.35
C THR A 47 2.99 -14.46 5.56
N SER A 48 1.71 -14.16 5.81
CA SER A 48 0.88 -14.76 6.86
C SER A 48 0.08 -15.95 6.30
N TYR A 49 -0.50 -16.76 7.20
CA TYR A 49 -1.46 -17.80 6.85
C TYR A 49 -2.78 -17.55 7.61
N PRO A 50 -3.88 -17.16 6.92
CA PRO A 50 -3.99 -16.93 5.47
C PRO A 50 -3.23 -15.67 5.01
N PRO A 51 -2.95 -15.53 3.69
CA PRO A 51 -2.32 -14.33 3.12
C PRO A 51 -3.14 -13.07 3.41
N GLN A 52 -2.45 -11.97 3.71
CA GLN A 52 -3.08 -10.70 4.04
C GLN A 52 -2.47 -9.55 3.24
N ARG A 53 -3.27 -8.53 2.92
CA ARG A 53 -2.79 -7.26 2.34
C ARG A 53 -3.31 -6.08 3.13
N ASN A 54 -2.52 -5.01 3.20
CA ASN A 54 -2.96 -3.79 3.85
C ASN A 54 -3.96 -3.05 2.95
N VAL A 55 -5.05 -2.58 3.54
CA VAL A 55 -6.09 -1.80 2.86
C VAL A 55 -6.34 -0.51 3.62
N ARG A 56 -6.71 0.54 2.88
CA ARG A 56 -7.09 1.83 3.43
C ARG A 56 -8.39 2.32 2.79
N CYS A 57 -9.19 3.01 3.57
CA CYS A 57 -10.36 3.70 3.07
C CYS A 57 -9.95 5.08 2.54
N PRO A 58 -10.17 5.38 1.25
CA PRO A 58 -9.81 6.68 0.69
C PRO A 58 -10.69 7.83 1.24
N LYS A 59 -11.86 7.52 1.80
CA LYS A 59 -12.82 8.53 2.28
C LYS A 59 -12.62 8.93 3.74
N CYS A 60 -12.40 7.96 4.63
CA CYS A 60 -12.30 8.22 6.08
C CYS A 60 -10.93 7.90 6.68
N GLY A 61 -9.99 7.38 5.87
CA GLY A 61 -8.63 7.06 6.34
C GLY A 61 -8.53 5.80 7.20
N TYR A 62 -9.64 5.07 7.43
CA TYR A 62 -9.60 3.81 8.16
C TYR A 62 -8.65 2.81 7.48
N THR A 63 -7.75 2.20 8.25
CA THR A 63 -6.80 1.20 7.78
C THR A 63 -7.14 -0.18 8.35
N GLY A 64 -6.85 -1.22 7.58
CA GLY A 64 -7.12 -2.60 7.96
C GLY A 64 -6.31 -3.59 7.13
N ARG A 65 -6.64 -4.87 7.31
CA ARG A 65 -6.07 -5.96 6.52
C ARG A 65 -7.17 -6.78 5.87
N ALA A 66 -7.10 -6.91 4.55
CA ALA A 66 -7.95 -7.82 3.81
C ALA A 66 -7.25 -9.18 3.69
N VAL A 67 -7.99 -10.26 3.92
CA VAL A 67 -7.53 -11.62 3.64
C VAL A 67 -7.75 -11.89 2.16
N GLY A 68 -6.72 -12.37 1.47
CA GLY A 68 -6.73 -12.68 0.05
C GLY A 68 -6.53 -14.15 -0.24
#